data_AF-A0A3A6QK49-F1
#
_entry.id   AF-A0A3A6QK49-F1
#
_cell.length_a   1.000
_cell.length_b   1.000
_cell.length_c   1.000
_cell.angle_alpha   90.00
_cell.angle_beta   90.00
_cell.angle_gamma   90.00
#
_symmetry.space_group_name_H-M   'P 1'
#
loop_
_entity.id
_entity.type
_entity.pdbx_description
1 polymer ?
#
loop_
_entity_poly.entity_id
_entity_poly.type
_entity_poly.pdbx_seq_one_letter_code
_entity_poly.pdbx_strand_id
1 'polypeptide(L)'
;MYDSISLFVGALLDGVIGPNLFVPGEPFFIAAGYQAHQGIWTGVVAVLLGGLLGDQCSYWIGRRVGKSAQRKLIIWQPKTRRPIARCRRLLFKKANYVLLFARLLGPVAWVVPFIAGTHQIQWRRFSFFSTIGLLLGASQFIFWGYLLSYGIDNFPWLQEVIIFVREHVYTIVAVASSMAFLYVGYRLRWRKMAAKFCLVLLGSMLLTNYGHFFWLSDDFATQEDHRLLSNEFIVPSQIDFKVYPGKSSIFDAQAVNIVYVGTNPRGLMQHLGWIENQTFSRNDIEWQDYIQLLKNNTPPVSDLFWNNQPQQMAFQLPGDLIRRSHIRWWLAGTDQESNQPLWIGAISYDDGLQLTPYSGIVTVLHSIDPNVDSERDRFARQVLMAMSPNQVSYQPLLDPIEKDEEHDYFTDGHILVIKNVEV
;
A
#
# COMPACT_ATOMS: atom_id res chain seq x y z
N MET A 1 -13.01 -9.54 3.61
CA MET A 1 -12.76 -10.18 4.92
C MET A 1 -12.79 -11.68 4.75
N TYR A 2 -11.90 -12.43 5.41
CA TYR A 2 -11.94 -13.89 5.37
C TYR A 2 -13.26 -14.42 5.94
N ASP A 3 -14.00 -15.21 5.18
CA ASP A 3 -15.18 -15.90 5.69
C ASP A 3 -14.80 -16.84 6.84
N SER A 4 -15.67 -17.00 7.84
CA SER A 4 -15.40 -17.88 8.98
C SER A 4 -15.05 -19.32 8.56
N ILE A 5 -15.56 -19.76 7.40
CA ILE A 5 -15.21 -21.05 6.78
C ILE A 5 -13.73 -21.09 6.38
N SER A 6 -13.21 -20.03 5.76
CA SER A 6 -11.80 -19.96 5.35
C SER A 6 -10.86 -19.98 6.57
N LEU A 7 -11.23 -19.29 7.65
CA LEU A 7 -10.50 -19.30 8.92
C LEU A 7 -10.49 -20.70 9.56
N PHE A 8 -11.64 -21.38 9.56
CA PHE A 8 -11.76 -22.76 10.04
C PHE A 8 -10.88 -23.72 9.24
N VAL A 9 -10.97 -23.67 7.90
CA VAL A 9 -10.20 -24.55 7.02
C VAL A 9 -8.70 -24.28 7.15
N GLY A 10 -8.28 -23.02 7.22
CA GLY A 10 -6.88 -22.65 7.43
C GLY A 10 -6.31 -23.24 8.73
N ALA A 11 -7.01 -23.03 9.86
CA ALA A 11 -6.61 -23.57 11.16
C ALA A 11 -6.66 -25.11 11.20
N LEU A 12 -7.60 -25.74 10.50
CA LEU A 12 -7.68 -27.18 10.35
C LEU A 12 -6.46 -27.74 9.61
N LEU A 13 -6.10 -27.14 8.48
CA LEU A 13 -4.97 -27.59 7.67
C LEU A 13 -3.63 -27.40 8.38
N ASP A 14 -3.46 -26.34 9.17
CA ASP A 14 -2.30 -26.14 10.05
C ASP A 14 -2.19 -27.20 11.16
N GLY A 15 -3.33 -27.65 11.71
CA GLY A 15 -3.34 -28.71 12.72
C GLY A 15 -3.04 -30.11 12.15
N VAL A 16 -3.34 -30.36 10.87
CA VAL A 16 -3.17 -31.67 10.24
C VAL A 16 -1.74 -31.84 9.70
N ILE A 17 -1.09 -32.95 10.11
CA ILE A 17 0.25 -33.30 9.63
C ILE A 17 0.27 -33.48 8.09
N GLY A 18 1.17 -32.76 7.42
CA GLY A 18 1.33 -32.78 5.96
C GLY A 18 0.89 -31.45 5.33
N PRO A 19 -0.43 -31.15 5.28
CA PRO A 19 -0.92 -29.85 4.82
C PRO A 19 -0.31 -28.66 5.58
N ASN A 20 -0.05 -28.83 6.86
CA ASN A 20 0.57 -27.81 7.71
C ASN A 20 1.97 -27.34 7.28
N LEU A 21 2.66 -28.09 6.41
CA LEU A 21 3.92 -27.64 5.82
C LEU A 21 3.74 -26.54 4.76
N PHE A 22 2.54 -26.46 4.17
CA PHE A 22 2.19 -25.52 3.11
C PHE A 22 1.25 -24.41 3.59
N VAL A 23 0.48 -24.67 4.65
CA VAL A 23 -0.52 -23.74 5.18
C VAL A 23 -0.08 -23.29 6.58
N PRO A 24 0.55 -22.10 6.73
CA PRO A 24 0.88 -21.56 8.04
C PRO A 24 -0.39 -21.15 8.79
N GLY A 25 -0.54 -21.60 10.04
CA GLY A 25 -1.72 -21.31 10.85
C GLY A 25 -1.78 -19.88 11.39
N GLU A 26 -0.64 -19.25 11.67
CA GLU A 26 -0.54 -17.96 12.37
C GLU A 26 -1.38 -16.84 11.74
N PRO A 27 -1.38 -16.65 10.39
CA PRO A 27 -2.20 -15.62 9.74
C PRO A 27 -3.70 -15.78 10.01
N PHE A 28 -4.21 -17.01 10.10
CA PHE A 28 -5.64 -17.26 10.35
C PHE A 28 -6.03 -16.88 11.78
N PHE A 29 -5.18 -17.18 12.78
CA PHE A 29 -5.44 -16.79 14.17
C PHE A 29 -5.36 -15.26 14.36
N ILE A 30 -4.42 -14.59 13.70
CA ILE A 30 -4.32 -13.12 13.70
C ILE A 30 -5.56 -12.51 13.04
N ALA A 31 -5.98 -13.01 11.88
CA ALA A 31 -7.18 -12.53 11.19
C ALA A 31 -8.45 -12.71 12.02
N ALA A 32 -8.57 -13.81 12.77
CA ALA A 32 -9.68 -14.02 13.70
C ALA A 32 -9.68 -13.00 14.86
N GLY A 33 -8.51 -12.65 15.40
CA GLY A 33 -8.37 -11.60 16.40
C GLY A 33 -8.76 -10.21 15.89
N TYR A 34 -8.36 -9.90 14.65
CA TYR A 34 -8.73 -8.67 13.97
C TYR A 34 -10.27 -8.57 13.80
N GLN A 35 -10.92 -9.65 13.35
CA GLN A 35 -12.38 -9.71 13.23
C GLN A 35 -13.09 -9.58 14.59
N ALA A 36 -12.51 -10.10 15.67
CA ALA A 36 -13.09 -10.00 17.00
C ALA A 36 -13.19 -8.54 17.49
N HIS A 37 -12.21 -7.69 17.15
CA HIS A 37 -12.26 -6.26 17.46
C HIS A 37 -13.39 -5.55 16.70
N GLN A 38 -13.65 -5.97 15.45
CA GLN A 38 -14.78 -5.47 14.63
C GLN A 38 -16.15 -6.00 15.08
N GLY A 39 -16.21 -6.75 16.21
CA GLY A 39 -17.45 -7.31 16.75
C GLY A 39 -17.84 -8.68 16.17
N ILE A 40 -16.99 -9.30 15.34
CA ILE A 40 -17.26 -10.58 14.68
C ILE A 40 -16.51 -11.71 15.39
N TRP A 41 -17.18 -12.30 16.38
CA TRP A 41 -16.63 -13.36 17.24
C TRP A 41 -16.59 -14.75 16.57
N THR A 42 -17.34 -14.94 15.49
CA THR A 42 -17.46 -16.22 14.77
C THR A 42 -16.11 -16.68 14.20
N GLY A 43 -15.23 -15.74 13.83
CA GLY A 43 -13.87 -16.05 13.37
C GLY A 43 -13.02 -16.72 14.44
N VAL A 44 -13.10 -16.27 15.70
CA VAL A 44 -12.38 -16.86 16.84
C VAL A 44 -12.85 -18.28 17.11
N VAL A 45 -14.18 -18.50 17.10
CA VAL A 45 -14.75 -19.84 17.27
C VAL A 45 -14.31 -20.77 16.14
N ALA A 46 -14.31 -20.28 14.90
CA ALA A 46 -13.90 -21.03 13.72
C ALA A 46 -12.45 -21.52 13.80
N VAL A 47 -11.49 -20.65 14.14
CA VAL A 47 -10.07 -21.05 14.24
C VAL A 47 -9.81 -22.00 15.39
N LEU A 48 -10.50 -21.84 16.53
CA LEU A 48 -10.38 -22.76 17.67
C LEU A 48 -10.95 -24.14 17.34
N LEU A 49 -12.11 -24.21 16.67
CA LEU A 49 -12.68 -25.48 16.22
C LEU A 49 -11.81 -26.15 15.16
N GLY A 50 -11.31 -25.38 14.18
CA GLY A 50 -10.43 -25.87 13.13
C GLY A 50 -9.14 -26.45 13.71
N GLY A 51 -8.45 -25.69 14.56
CA GLY A 51 -7.23 -26.13 15.24
C GLY A 51 -7.44 -27.36 16.13
N LEU A 52 -8.57 -27.42 16.86
CA LEU A 52 -8.90 -28.57 17.70
C LEU A 52 -9.09 -29.83 16.85
N LEU A 53 -9.90 -29.75 15.79
CA LEU A 53 -10.14 -30.88 14.89
C LEU A 53 -8.86 -31.30 14.16
N GLY A 54 -8.02 -30.34 13.78
CA GLY A 54 -6.73 -30.60 13.14
C GLY A 54 -5.80 -31.41 14.04
N ASP A 55 -5.66 -31.00 15.30
CA ASP A 55 -4.88 -31.73 16.31
C ASP A 55 -5.40 -33.16 16.50
N GLN A 56 -6.73 -33.35 16.59
CA GLN A 56 -7.33 -34.67 16.74
C GLN A 56 -7.05 -35.55 15.50
N CYS A 57 -7.24 -35.02 14.30
CA CYS A 57 -6.95 -35.73 13.06
C CYS A 57 -5.49 -36.16 12.98
N SER A 58 -4.57 -35.24 13.27
CA SER A 58 -3.12 -35.49 13.29
C SER A 58 -2.73 -36.57 14.31
N TYR A 59 -3.34 -36.55 15.51
CA TYR A 59 -3.18 -37.60 16.51
C TYR A 59 -3.65 -38.98 16.00
N TRP A 60 -4.83 -39.06 15.38
CA TRP A 60 -5.36 -40.34 14.87
C TRP A 60 -4.54 -40.88 13.69
N ILE A 61 -4.07 -39.99 12.80
CA ILE A 61 -3.14 -40.34 11.72
C ILE A 61 -1.85 -40.92 12.32
N GLY A 62 -1.27 -40.25 13.33
CA GLY A 62 -0.10 -40.74 14.05
C GLY A 62 -0.34 -42.09 14.73
N ARG A 63 -1.53 -42.30 15.31
CA ARG A 63 -1.88 -43.53 16.00
C ARG A 63 -1.96 -44.75 15.07
N ARG A 64 -2.43 -44.55 13.83
CA ARG A 64 -2.57 -45.61 12.82
C ARG A 64 -1.29 -45.83 12.01
N VAL A 65 -0.67 -44.76 11.53
CA VAL A 65 0.40 -44.82 10.51
C VAL A 65 1.79 -44.47 11.09
N GLY A 66 1.84 -43.86 12.28
CA GLY A 66 3.04 -43.24 12.84
C GLY A 66 4.24 -44.18 12.96
N LYS A 67 4.05 -45.42 13.42
CA LYS A 67 5.17 -46.39 13.57
C LYS A 67 5.82 -46.73 12.22
N SER A 68 5.00 -46.95 11.19
CA SER A 68 5.45 -47.27 9.84
C SER A 68 6.14 -46.07 9.19
N ALA A 69 5.57 -44.87 9.34
CA ALA A 69 6.14 -43.62 8.85
C ALA A 69 7.49 -43.32 9.52
N GLN A 70 7.57 -43.43 10.85
CA GLN A 70 8.80 -43.23 11.60
C GLN A 70 9.91 -44.20 11.17
N ARG A 71 9.57 -45.48 10.92
CA ARG A 71 10.55 -46.48 10.44
C ARG A 71 11.08 -46.11 9.05
N LYS A 72 10.19 -45.74 8.11
CA LYS A 72 10.59 -45.28 6.76
C LYS A 72 11.47 -44.03 6.83
N LEU A 73 11.12 -43.05 7.68
CA LEU A 73 11.89 -41.82 7.85
C LEU A 73 13.29 -42.07 8.38
N ILE A 74 13.45 -42.98 9.35
CA ILE A 74 14.77 -43.34 9.89
C ILE A 74 15.64 -44.06 8.85
N ILE A 75 15.03 -44.89 7.98
CA ILE A 75 15.74 -45.56 6.89
C ILE A 75 16.20 -44.54 5.85
N TRP A 76 15.30 -43.64 5.45
CA TRP A 76 15.60 -42.61 4.45
C TRP A 76 16.60 -41.55 4.94
N GLN A 77 16.48 -41.12 6.20
CA GLN A 77 17.35 -40.13 6.81
C GLN A 77 17.84 -40.57 8.21
N PRO A 78 18.91 -41.37 8.29
CA PRO A 78 19.40 -41.95 9.55
C PRO A 78 19.73 -40.94 10.67
N LYS A 79 20.08 -39.70 10.30
CA LYS A 79 20.36 -38.60 11.24
C LYS A 79 19.16 -38.27 12.15
N THR A 80 17.92 -38.55 11.71
CA THR A 80 16.69 -38.30 12.46
C THR A 80 16.50 -39.23 13.68
N ARG A 81 17.22 -40.37 13.72
CA ARG A 81 17.10 -41.37 14.79
C ARG A 81 17.36 -40.78 16.19
N ARG A 82 18.40 -39.95 16.34
CA ARG A 82 18.78 -39.34 17.62
C ARG A 82 17.74 -38.31 18.11
N PRO A 83 17.32 -37.31 17.29
CA PRO A 83 16.22 -36.41 17.65
C PRO A 83 14.93 -37.13 18.05
N ILE A 84 14.51 -38.14 17.29
CA ILE A 84 13.28 -38.89 17.57
C ILE A 84 13.40 -39.64 18.91
N ALA A 85 14.55 -40.26 19.20
CA ALA A 85 14.78 -40.91 20.49
C ALA A 85 14.76 -39.91 21.67
N ARG A 86 15.31 -38.71 21.50
CA ARG A 86 15.23 -37.64 22.51
C ARG A 86 13.79 -37.18 22.72
N CYS A 87 13.05 -36.94 21.64
CA CYS A 87 11.64 -36.56 21.68
C CYS A 87 10.79 -37.61 22.41
N ARG A 88 11.00 -38.91 22.09
CA ARG A 88 10.36 -40.02 22.80
C ARG A 88 10.66 -40.00 24.30
N ARG A 89 11.92 -39.79 24.69
CA ARG A 89 12.32 -39.70 26.11
C ARG A 89 11.68 -38.51 26.82
N LEU A 90 11.60 -37.37 26.13
CA LEU A 90 10.95 -36.15 26.64
C LEU A 90 9.44 -36.35 26.82
N LEU A 91 8.77 -36.93 25.83
CA LEU A 91 7.34 -37.28 25.94
C LEU A 91 7.09 -38.28 27.07
N PHE A 92 7.93 -39.29 27.24
CA PHE A 92 7.76 -40.25 28.34
C PHE A 92 7.89 -39.58 29.72
N LYS A 93 8.83 -38.65 29.89
CA LYS A 93 9.07 -37.97 31.18
C LYS A 93 8.14 -36.79 31.44
N LYS A 94 7.76 -36.04 30.41
CA LYS A 94 7.10 -34.72 30.51
C LYS A 94 5.92 -34.56 29.53
N ALA A 95 5.22 -35.64 29.17
CA ALA A 95 4.10 -35.62 28.20
C ALA A 95 3.14 -34.44 28.39
N ASN A 96 2.66 -34.20 29.62
CA ASN A 96 1.66 -33.16 29.90
C ASN A 96 2.18 -31.77 29.52
N TYR A 97 3.39 -31.44 29.96
CA TYR A 97 4.03 -30.16 29.66
C TYR A 97 4.30 -30.00 28.17
N VAL A 98 4.77 -31.06 27.50
CA VAL A 98 5.02 -31.02 26.06
C VAL A 98 3.72 -30.80 25.30
N LEU A 99 2.64 -31.51 25.65
CA LEU A 99 1.34 -31.35 24.98
C LEU A 99 0.73 -29.96 25.21
N LEU A 100 0.88 -29.41 26.42
CA LEU A 100 0.32 -28.11 26.78
C LEU A 100 1.10 -26.94 26.17
N PHE A 101 2.43 -27.00 26.13
CA PHE A 101 3.26 -25.88 25.70
C PHE A 101 3.81 -26.01 24.27
N ALA A 102 3.59 -27.13 23.58
CA ALA A 102 4.11 -27.34 22.22
C ALA A 102 3.72 -26.22 21.25
N ARG A 103 2.51 -25.68 21.38
CA ARG A 103 1.99 -24.65 20.47
C ARG A 103 2.68 -23.29 20.61
N LEU A 104 3.34 -23.03 21.74
CA LEU A 104 4.14 -21.82 21.94
C LEU A 104 5.55 -21.93 21.33
N LEU A 105 5.97 -23.13 20.92
CA LEU A 105 7.33 -23.40 20.44
C LEU A 105 7.43 -23.43 18.90
N GLY A 106 6.46 -22.83 18.20
CA GLY A 106 6.45 -22.69 16.74
C GLY A 106 6.46 -24.05 16.02
N PRO A 107 7.50 -24.39 15.22
CA PRO A 107 7.52 -25.60 14.38
C PRO A 107 7.34 -26.93 15.13
N VAL A 108 7.59 -26.94 16.45
CA VAL A 108 7.37 -28.12 17.29
C VAL A 108 5.87 -28.49 17.33
N ALA A 109 4.99 -27.50 17.32
CA ALA A 109 3.54 -27.67 17.37
C ALA A 109 3.01 -28.58 16.25
N TRP A 110 3.58 -28.43 15.04
CA TRP A 110 3.16 -29.12 13.82
C TRP A 110 3.27 -30.65 13.90
N VAL A 111 4.16 -31.16 14.76
CA VAL A 111 4.51 -32.59 14.78
C VAL A 111 4.06 -33.27 16.08
N VAL A 112 3.79 -32.49 17.14
CA VAL A 112 3.47 -33.04 18.46
C VAL A 112 2.19 -33.89 18.49
N PRO A 113 1.05 -33.47 17.90
CA PRO A 113 -0.14 -34.32 17.83
C PRO A 113 0.11 -35.68 17.18
N PHE A 114 0.81 -35.68 16.03
CA PHE A 114 1.19 -36.90 15.32
C PHE A 114 2.12 -37.81 16.13
N ILE A 115 3.13 -37.24 16.79
CA ILE A 115 4.06 -38.02 17.62
C ILE A 115 3.34 -38.59 18.86
N ALA A 116 2.44 -37.81 19.47
CA ALA A 116 1.61 -38.27 20.58
C ALA A 116 0.75 -39.48 20.20
N GLY A 117 0.17 -39.46 18.99
CA GLY A 117 -0.52 -40.60 18.40
C GLY A 117 0.39 -41.79 18.16
N THR A 118 1.57 -41.56 17.57
CA THR A 118 2.58 -42.59 17.27
C THR A 118 3.00 -43.37 18.51
N HIS A 119 3.13 -42.67 19.64
CA HIS A 119 3.47 -43.24 20.94
C HIS A 119 2.27 -43.72 21.76
N GLN A 120 1.07 -43.73 21.19
CA GLN A 120 -0.14 -44.29 21.81
C GLN A 120 -0.48 -43.65 23.16
N ILE A 121 -0.22 -42.34 23.32
CA ILE A 121 -0.71 -41.59 24.49
C ILE A 121 -2.23 -41.69 24.51
N GLN A 122 -2.85 -41.95 25.66
CA GLN A 122 -4.31 -42.09 25.77
C GLN A 122 -5.02 -40.85 25.21
N TRP A 123 -5.99 -41.05 24.31
CA TRP A 123 -6.68 -39.97 23.58
C TRP A 123 -7.28 -38.90 24.51
N ARG A 124 -7.93 -39.30 25.61
CA ARG A 124 -8.51 -38.34 26.58
C ARG A 124 -7.45 -37.42 27.18
N ARG A 125 -6.29 -37.98 27.54
CA ARG A 125 -5.15 -37.21 28.07
C ARG A 125 -4.58 -36.28 27.02
N PHE A 126 -4.39 -36.78 25.79
CA PHE A 126 -3.94 -35.95 24.67
C PHE A 126 -4.90 -34.79 24.42
N SER A 127 -6.19 -35.07 24.21
CA SER A 127 -7.19 -34.09 23.85
C SER A 127 -7.30 -32.99 24.91
N PHE A 128 -7.35 -33.35 26.20
CA PHE A 128 -7.39 -32.38 27.29
C PHE A 128 -6.18 -31.40 27.29
N PHE A 129 -4.96 -31.93 27.25
CA PHE A 129 -3.76 -31.07 27.26
C PHE A 129 -3.57 -30.31 25.95
N SER A 130 -3.94 -30.91 24.80
CA SER A 130 -3.86 -30.26 23.48
C SER A 130 -4.85 -29.11 23.36
N THR A 131 -6.08 -29.25 23.87
CA THR A 131 -7.06 -28.17 23.87
C THR A 131 -6.62 -27.00 24.75
N ILE A 132 -6.03 -27.25 25.92
CA ILE A 132 -5.46 -26.17 26.75
C ILE A 132 -4.29 -25.50 26.02
N GLY A 133 -3.41 -26.29 25.40
CA GLY A 133 -2.31 -25.76 24.62
C GLY A 133 -2.74 -24.98 23.38
N LEU A 134 -3.85 -25.40 22.73
CA LEU A 134 -4.51 -24.67 21.68
C LEU A 134 -5.01 -23.32 22.18
N LEU A 135 -5.74 -23.29 23.30
CA LEU A 135 -6.23 -22.03 23.85
C LEU A 135 -5.09 -21.08 24.16
N LEU A 136 -4.06 -21.53 24.89
CA LEU A 136 -2.90 -20.68 25.21
C LEU A 136 -2.15 -20.20 23.96
N GLY A 137 -1.88 -21.11 23.02
CA GLY A 137 -1.13 -20.80 21.80
C GLY A 137 -1.92 -19.98 20.77
N ALA A 138 -3.23 -20.18 20.67
CA ALA A 138 -4.10 -19.40 19.79
C ALA A 138 -4.39 -18.03 20.38
N SER A 139 -4.63 -17.95 21.70
CA SER A 139 -4.93 -16.69 22.39
C SER A 139 -3.85 -15.64 22.20
N GLN A 140 -2.55 -15.99 22.16
CA GLN A 140 -1.51 -15.01 21.88
C GLN A 140 -1.65 -14.37 20.49
N PHE A 141 -1.93 -15.16 19.44
CA PHE A 141 -2.05 -14.64 18.07
C PHE A 141 -3.37 -13.88 17.86
N ILE A 142 -4.46 -14.37 18.47
CA ILE A 142 -5.74 -13.67 18.50
C ILE A 142 -5.59 -12.33 19.22
N PHE A 143 -4.88 -12.30 20.35
CA PHE A 143 -4.60 -11.07 21.09
C PHE A 143 -3.77 -10.08 20.27
N TRP A 144 -2.72 -10.54 19.59
CA TRP A 144 -1.96 -9.69 18.67
C TRP A 144 -2.79 -9.17 17.50
N GLY A 145 -3.67 -10.00 16.92
CA GLY A 145 -4.61 -9.58 15.87
C GLY A 145 -5.63 -8.55 16.36
N TYR A 146 -6.14 -8.70 17.58
CA TYR A 146 -7.02 -7.75 18.23
C TYR A 146 -6.31 -6.41 18.49
N LEU A 147 -5.10 -6.45 19.04
CA LEU A 147 -4.27 -5.26 19.25
C LEU A 147 -3.89 -4.57 17.93
N LEU A 148 -3.64 -5.32 16.87
CA LEU A 148 -3.40 -4.76 15.54
C LEU A 148 -4.63 -3.97 15.07
N SER A 149 -5.83 -4.54 15.16
CA SER A 149 -7.04 -3.81 14.78
C SER A 149 -7.27 -2.57 15.66
N TYR A 150 -7.02 -2.68 16.97
CA TYR A 150 -7.14 -1.55 17.89
C TYR A 150 -6.09 -0.47 17.61
N GLY A 151 -4.86 -0.86 17.28
CA GLY A 151 -3.73 0.03 17.07
C GLY A 151 -3.74 0.73 15.71
N ILE A 152 -4.20 0.05 14.65
CA ILE A 152 -4.21 0.61 13.30
C ILE A 152 -5.05 1.91 13.23
N ASP A 153 -6.17 1.98 13.95
CA ASP A 153 -7.03 3.17 13.96
C ASP A 153 -6.51 4.28 14.88
N ASN A 154 -5.75 3.93 15.92
CA ASN A 154 -5.19 4.88 16.89
C ASN A 154 -3.80 5.40 16.53
N PHE A 155 -3.12 4.77 15.55
CA PHE A 155 -1.78 5.13 15.10
C PHE A 155 -1.78 5.47 13.61
N PRO A 156 -2.11 6.72 13.22
CA PRO A 156 -2.15 7.16 11.82
C PRO A 156 -0.90 6.83 11.01
N TRP A 157 0.29 6.81 11.64
CA TRP A 157 1.55 6.47 10.99
C TRP A 157 1.59 5.02 10.45
N LEU A 158 0.83 4.09 11.03
CA LEU A 158 0.77 2.71 10.51
C LEU A 158 0.04 2.65 9.16
N GLN A 159 -0.98 3.49 8.98
CA GLN A 159 -1.68 3.59 7.70
C GLN A 159 -0.73 4.12 6.62
N GLU A 160 0.05 5.15 6.93
CA GLU A 160 1.08 5.68 6.02
C GLU A 160 2.10 4.60 5.64
N VAL A 161 2.58 3.81 6.61
CA VAL A 161 3.50 2.70 6.32
C VAL A 161 2.86 1.64 5.43
N ILE A 162 1.59 1.30 5.64
CA ILE A 162 0.87 0.33 4.80
C ILE A 162 0.72 0.85 3.38
N ILE A 163 0.34 2.13 3.21
CA ILE A 163 0.20 2.78 1.90
C ILE A 163 1.56 2.79 1.20
N PHE A 164 2.61 3.22 1.89
CA PHE A 164 3.99 3.22 1.39
C PHE A 164 4.42 1.82 0.93
N VAL A 165 4.24 0.79 1.76
CA VAL A 165 4.62 -0.59 1.38
C VAL A 165 3.82 -1.04 0.16
N ARG A 166 2.53 -0.71 0.07
CA ARG A 166 1.67 -1.05 -1.07
C ARG A 166 2.18 -0.42 -2.36
N GLU A 167 2.51 0.87 -2.34
CA GLU A 167 3.07 1.57 -3.50
C GLU A 167 4.39 0.92 -3.95
N HIS A 168 5.25 0.54 -3.01
CA HIS A 168 6.58 -0.02 -3.30
C HIS A 168 6.58 -1.53 -3.59
N VAL A 169 5.43 -2.22 -3.67
CA VAL A 169 5.40 -3.69 -3.86
C VAL A 169 6.20 -4.10 -5.11
N TYR A 170 6.01 -3.42 -6.23
CA TYR A 170 6.67 -3.79 -7.49
C TYR A 170 8.17 -3.54 -7.47
N THR A 171 8.62 -2.43 -6.86
CA THR A 171 10.05 -2.14 -6.70
C THR A 171 10.71 -3.12 -5.74
N ILE A 172 10.05 -3.47 -4.64
CA ILE A 172 10.51 -4.50 -3.70
C ILE A 172 10.64 -5.86 -4.39
N VAL A 173 9.65 -6.27 -5.20
CA VAL A 173 9.69 -7.53 -5.95
C VAL A 173 10.81 -7.52 -7.01
N ALA A 174 11.01 -6.41 -7.72
CA ALA A 174 12.08 -6.27 -8.69
C ALA A 174 13.48 -6.36 -8.04
N VAL A 175 13.68 -5.72 -6.89
CA VAL A 175 14.93 -5.83 -6.11
C VAL A 175 15.10 -7.25 -5.56
N ALA A 176 14.07 -7.85 -4.98
CA ALA A 176 14.13 -9.20 -4.40
C ALA A 176 14.42 -10.27 -5.47
N SER A 177 13.79 -10.17 -6.64
CA SER A 177 14.04 -11.08 -7.77
C SER A 177 15.47 -10.92 -8.32
N SER A 178 15.97 -9.70 -8.42
CA SER A 178 17.36 -9.40 -8.80
C SER A 178 18.36 -9.97 -7.78
N MET A 179 18.07 -9.86 -6.48
CA MET A 179 18.88 -10.47 -5.41
C MET A 179 18.84 -12.00 -5.44
N ALA A 180 17.68 -12.60 -5.70
CA ALA A 180 17.55 -14.04 -5.86
C ALA A 180 18.37 -14.54 -7.07
N PHE A 181 18.33 -13.81 -8.19
CA PHE A 181 19.16 -14.08 -9.37
C PHE A 181 20.66 -14.00 -9.03
N LEU A 182 21.09 -12.99 -8.28
CA LEU A 182 22.47 -12.87 -7.80
C LEU A 182 22.86 -14.07 -6.94
N TYR A 183 22.02 -14.46 -5.98
CA TYR A 183 22.26 -15.58 -5.09
C TYR A 183 22.39 -16.91 -5.86
N VAL A 184 21.47 -17.20 -6.77
CA VAL A 184 21.49 -18.40 -7.61
C VAL A 184 22.74 -18.44 -8.50
N GLY A 185 23.05 -17.33 -9.18
CA GLY A 185 24.23 -17.25 -10.04
C GLY A 185 25.54 -17.36 -9.25
N TYR A 186 25.59 -16.84 -8.02
CA TYR A 186 26.72 -17.04 -7.11
C TYR A 186 26.88 -18.51 -6.70
N ARG A 187 25.78 -19.19 -6.32
CA ARG A 187 25.78 -20.62 -5.96
C ARG A 187 26.18 -21.52 -7.12
N LEU A 188 25.80 -21.16 -8.35
CA LEU A 188 26.14 -21.88 -9.58
C LEU A 188 27.48 -21.44 -10.19
N ARG A 189 28.24 -20.54 -9.53
CA ARG A 189 29.55 -20.03 -9.96
C ARG A 189 29.56 -19.46 -11.38
N TRP A 190 28.52 -18.74 -11.76
CA TRP A 190 28.48 -18.06 -13.04
C TRP A 190 29.54 -16.96 -13.13
N ARG A 191 30.09 -16.74 -14.33
CA ARG A 191 31.06 -15.67 -14.59
C ARG A 191 30.37 -14.30 -14.70
N LYS A 192 31.08 -13.25 -14.28
CA LYS A 192 30.68 -11.82 -14.36
C LYS A 192 29.34 -11.52 -13.67
N MET A 193 29.11 -12.08 -12.49
CA MET A 193 27.81 -11.93 -11.80
C MET A 193 27.47 -10.49 -11.43
N ALA A 194 28.44 -9.64 -11.08
CA ALA A 194 28.18 -8.23 -10.79
C ALA A 194 27.56 -7.51 -11.99
N ALA A 195 28.16 -7.64 -13.19
CA ALA A 195 27.62 -7.02 -14.40
C ALA A 195 26.24 -7.56 -14.79
N LYS A 196 26.04 -8.88 -14.68
CA LYS A 196 24.73 -9.50 -14.94
C LYS A 196 23.67 -9.03 -13.96
N PHE A 197 24.01 -8.92 -12.68
CA PHE A 197 23.13 -8.40 -11.64
C PHE A 197 22.75 -6.95 -11.92
N CYS A 198 23.71 -6.08 -12.24
CA CYS A 198 23.41 -4.69 -12.58
C CYS A 198 22.48 -4.58 -13.79
N LEU A 199 22.68 -5.41 -14.83
CA LEU A 199 21.80 -5.43 -16.00
C LEU A 199 20.38 -5.93 -15.67
N VAL A 200 20.26 -6.98 -14.87
CA VAL A 200 18.96 -7.50 -14.43
C VAL A 200 18.24 -6.49 -13.54
N LEU A 201 18.95 -5.88 -12.58
CA LEU A 201 18.39 -4.86 -11.70
C LEU A 201 17.92 -3.66 -12.50
N LEU A 202 18.77 -3.09 -13.36
CA LEU A 202 18.42 -1.95 -14.21
C LEU A 202 17.24 -2.29 -15.13
N GLY A 203 17.26 -3.44 -15.80
CA GLY A 203 16.17 -3.90 -16.64
C GLY A 203 14.85 -4.08 -15.86
N SER A 204 14.92 -4.61 -14.65
CA SER A 204 13.75 -4.76 -13.78
C SER A 204 13.18 -3.41 -13.32
N MET A 205 14.05 -2.45 -12.95
CA MET A 205 13.63 -1.10 -12.56
C MET A 205 13.00 -0.33 -13.72
N LEU A 206 13.55 -0.45 -14.93
CA LEU A 206 12.97 0.13 -16.14
C LEU A 206 11.62 -0.51 -16.48
N LEU A 207 11.49 -1.83 -16.32
CA LEU A 207 10.22 -2.53 -16.52
C LEU A 207 9.17 -2.11 -15.49
N THR A 208 9.56 -1.94 -14.23
CA THR A 208 8.66 -1.42 -13.18
C THR A 208 8.21 0.01 -13.49
N ASN A 209 9.12 0.87 -13.95
CA ASN A 209 8.80 2.23 -14.40
C ASN A 209 7.80 2.21 -15.56
N TYR A 210 8.05 1.38 -16.57
CA TYR A 210 7.16 1.24 -17.72
C TYR A 210 5.78 0.72 -17.29
N GLY A 211 5.74 -0.34 -16.49
CA GLY A 211 4.48 -0.90 -16.00
C GLY A 211 3.67 0.07 -15.15
N HIS A 212 4.34 0.91 -14.34
CA HIS A 212 3.68 1.94 -13.54
C HIS A 212 2.90 2.94 -14.40
N PHE A 213 3.56 3.53 -15.40
CA PHE A 213 2.93 4.56 -16.24
C PHE A 213 1.99 4.02 -17.31
N PHE A 214 2.23 2.82 -17.83
CA PHE A 214 1.53 2.31 -19.01
C PHE A 214 0.57 1.15 -18.74
N TRP A 215 0.66 0.46 -17.60
CA TRP A 215 -0.19 -0.70 -17.27
C TRP A 215 -1.02 -0.53 -16.01
N LEU A 216 -0.55 0.27 -15.05
CA LEU A 216 -1.12 0.38 -13.70
C LEU A 216 -1.64 1.78 -13.38
N SER A 217 -1.48 2.75 -14.29
CA SER A 217 -1.90 4.14 -14.10
C SER A 217 -3.40 4.28 -13.87
N ASP A 218 -4.20 3.42 -14.50
CA ASP A 218 -5.65 3.58 -14.55
C ASP A 218 -6.32 3.12 -13.24
N ASP A 219 -5.61 2.32 -12.44
CA ASP A 219 -6.04 1.87 -11.10
C ASP A 219 -6.19 3.03 -10.10
N PHE A 220 -5.68 4.22 -10.43
CA PHE A 220 -5.79 5.41 -9.60
C PHE A 220 -7.14 6.13 -9.75
N ALA A 221 -7.86 5.95 -10.87
CA ALA A 221 -9.08 6.69 -11.19
C ALA A 221 -10.36 5.91 -10.82
N THR A 222 -10.67 5.76 -9.53
CA THR A 222 -11.97 5.20 -9.11
C THR A 222 -13.08 6.25 -9.22
N GLN A 223 -14.04 6.05 -10.14
CA GLN A 223 -15.14 6.99 -10.42
C GLN A 223 -16.17 7.16 -9.28
N GLU A 224 -16.17 6.31 -8.24
CA GLU A 224 -17.23 6.26 -7.23
C GLU A 224 -17.22 7.45 -6.24
N ASP A 225 -16.08 8.09 -5.97
CA ASP A 225 -15.96 9.13 -4.92
C ASP A 225 -16.44 10.53 -5.36
N HIS A 226 -16.51 10.80 -6.66
CA HIS A 226 -16.75 12.17 -7.17
C HIS A 226 -18.18 12.71 -6.91
N ARG A 227 -19.18 11.83 -6.80
CA ARG A 227 -20.57 12.25 -6.48
C ARG A 227 -20.77 12.56 -4.99
N LEU A 228 -19.88 12.05 -4.13
CA LEU A 228 -19.97 12.28 -2.69
C LEU A 228 -19.34 13.62 -2.34
N LEU A 229 -18.17 13.94 -2.91
CA LEU A 229 -17.45 15.21 -2.70
C LEU A 229 -18.26 16.44 -3.13
N SER A 230 -19.06 16.35 -4.21
CA SER A 230 -19.89 17.49 -4.65
C SER A 230 -20.97 17.89 -3.63
N ASN A 231 -21.33 17.00 -2.70
CA ASN A 231 -22.36 17.28 -1.68
C ASN A 231 -21.77 17.73 -0.34
N GLU A 232 -20.44 17.75 -0.19
CA GLU A 232 -19.78 18.23 1.02
C GLU A 232 -19.58 19.74 0.95
N PHE A 233 -20.10 20.45 1.96
CA PHE A 233 -19.87 21.88 2.12
C PHE A 233 -18.50 22.08 2.78
N ILE A 234 -17.64 22.85 2.13
CA ILE A 234 -16.26 23.06 2.57
C ILE A 234 -16.03 24.54 2.86
N VAL A 235 -15.39 24.80 4.00
CA VAL A 235 -14.84 26.11 4.33
C VAL A 235 -13.40 26.17 3.79
N PRO A 236 -13.01 27.18 3.01
CA PRO A 236 -11.67 27.27 2.42
C PRO A 236 -10.51 27.13 3.42
N SER A 237 -10.69 27.57 4.67
CA SER A 237 -9.69 27.47 5.73
C SER A 237 -9.49 26.05 6.29
N GLN A 238 -10.33 25.08 5.91
CA GLN A 238 -10.24 23.68 6.35
C GLN A 238 -9.67 22.76 5.27
N ILE A 239 -9.30 23.30 4.11
CA ILE A 239 -8.74 22.57 2.99
C ILE A 239 -7.27 22.25 3.29
N ASP A 240 -6.85 21.01 3.03
CA ASP A 240 -5.43 20.68 2.95
C ASP A 240 -4.86 21.25 1.64
N PHE A 241 -3.96 22.23 1.72
CA PHE A 241 -3.39 22.87 0.53
C PHE A 241 -2.10 22.17 0.05
N LYS A 242 -2.01 20.85 0.23
CA LYS A 242 -0.88 20.03 -0.21
C LYS A 242 -1.34 18.91 -1.13
N VAL A 243 -0.56 18.64 -2.18
CA VAL A 243 -0.76 17.50 -3.08
C VAL A 243 0.49 16.65 -3.16
N TYR A 244 0.32 15.34 -3.28
CA TYR A 244 1.41 14.38 -3.12
C TYR A 244 1.68 13.61 -4.43
N PRO A 245 2.94 13.20 -4.70
CA PRO A 245 3.31 12.39 -5.87
C PRO A 245 2.86 10.92 -5.78
N GLY A 246 2.21 10.55 -4.68
CA GLY A 246 1.60 9.25 -4.43
C GLY A 246 0.46 9.41 -3.42
N LYS A 247 -0.16 8.31 -3.02
CA LYS A 247 -1.15 8.28 -1.94
C LYS A 247 -0.50 8.39 -0.56
N SER A 248 0.77 7.99 -0.42
CA SER A 248 1.50 8.18 0.84
C SER A 248 1.94 9.62 1.03
N SER A 249 1.83 10.13 2.26
CA SER A 249 2.31 11.45 2.66
C SER A 249 3.81 11.49 3.01
N ILE A 250 4.56 10.41 2.72
CA ILE A 250 5.98 10.28 3.07
C ILE A 250 6.88 11.09 2.13
N PHE A 251 6.44 11.31 0.89
CA PHE A 251 7.17 12.09 -0.09
C PHE A 251 6.74 13.55 -0.09
N ASP A 252 7.65 14.40 -0.56
CA ASP A 252 7.44 15.85 -0.57
C ASP A 252 6.19 16.23 -1.36
N ALA A 253 5.41 17.12 -0.75
CA ALA A 253 4.19 17.64 -1.32
C ALA A 253 4.46 18.88 -2.17
N GLN A 254 3.57 19.15 -3.12
CA GLN A 254 3.50 20.43 -3.83
C GLN A 254 2.37 21.28 -3.25
N ALA A 255 2.54 22.61 -3.35
CA ALA A 255 1.54 23.55 -2.89
C ALA A 255 0.32 23.59 -3.81
N VAL A 256 -0.86 23.56 -3.20
CA VAL A 256 -2.08 24.12 -3.79
C VAL A 256 -2.03 25.62 -3.54
N ASN A 257 -2.05 26.41 -4.60
CA ASN A 257 -1.85 27.86 -4.57
C ASN A 257 -2.99 28.64 -5.26
N ILE A 258 -4.00 27.94 -5.77
CA ILE A 258 -5.17 28.52 -6.43
C ILE A 258 -6.47 27.88 -5.91
N VAL A 259 -7.51 28.69 -5.74
CA VAL A 259 -8.90 28.26 -5.54
C VAL A 259 -9.75 28.90 -6.62
N TYR A 260 -10.64 28.11 -7.22
CA TYR A 260 -11.63 28.56 -8.19
C TYR A 260 -13.02 28.20 -7.70
N VAL A 261 -13.88 29.19 -7.55
CA VAL A 261 -15.29 29.03 -7.17
C VAL A 261 -16.13 29.26 -8.41
N GLY A 262 -16.82 28.22 -8.87
CA GLY A 262 -17.62 28.23 -10.09
C GLY A 262 -17.84 26.84 -10.66
N THR A 263 -18.69 26.74 -11.69
CA THR A 263 -19.12 25.46 -12.29
C THR A 263 -17.95 24.58 -12.73
N ASN A 264 -17.01 25.11 -13.52
CA ASN A 264 -15.83 24.39 -13.98
C ASN A 264 -14.70 25.36 -14.42
N PRO A 265 -13.44 25.18 -13.99
CA PRO A 265 -12.33 26.04 -14.41
C PRO A 265 -11.91 25.87 -15.89
N ARG A 266 -12.32 24.78 -16.58
CA ARG A 266 -11.94 24.50 -17.98
C ARG A 266 -12.23 25.67 -18.93
N GLY A 267 -13.38 26.34 -18.76
CA GLY A 267 -13.73 27.50 -19.60
C GLY A 267 -12.75 28.67 -19.43
N LEU A 268 -12.35 28.97 -18.19
CA LEU A 268 -11.34 29.98 -17.89
C LEU A 268 -9.99 29.58 -18.50
N MET A 269 -9.56 28.34 -18.31
CA MET A 269 -8.28 27.85 -18.83
C MET A 269 -8.20 27.97 -20.36
N GLN A 270 -9.24 27.55 -21.07
CA GLN A 270 -9.32 27.66 -22.53
C GLN A 270 -9.31 29.11 -23.00
N HIS A 271 -10.02 30.00 -22.30
CA HIS A 271 -10.03 31.43 -22.61
C HIS A 271 -8.65 32.09 -22.44
N LEU A 272 -7.89 31.66 -21.43
CA LEU A 272 -6.51 32.12 -21.19
C LEU A 272 -5.48 31.48 -22.14
N GLY A 273 -5.89 30.60 -23.05
CA GLY A 273 -5.02 29.94 -24.02
C GLY A 273 -4.23 28.74 -23.47
N TRP A 274 -4.65 28.18 -22.33
CA TRP A 274 -4.04 26.98 -21.78
C TRP A 274 -4.59 25.73 -22.48
N ILE A 275 -3.69 24.78 -22.75
CA ILE A 275 -4.00 23.52 -23.44
C ILE A 275 -4.29 22.46 -22.38
N GLU A 276 -5.38 21.72 -22.54
CA GLU A 276 -5.69 20.60 -21.64
C GLU A 276 -4.74 19.42 -21.89
N ASN A 277 -4.08 18.97 -20.84
CA ASN A 277 -3.09 17.90 -20.86
C ASN A 277 -3.74 16.53 -20.70
N GLN A 278 -3.11 15.53 -21.31
CA GLN A 278 -3.39 14.15 -20.99
C GLN A 278 -2.62 13.72 -19.73
N THR A 279 -3.24 12.88 -18.92
CA THR A 279 -2.69 12.31 -17.69
C THR A 279 -2.70 10.79 -17.80
N PHE A 280 -1.69 10.13 -17.25
CA PHE A 280 -1.57 8.67 -17.34
C PHE A 280 -2.77 7.96 -16.73
N SER A 281 -3.29 8.41 -15.59
CA SER A 281 -4.43 7.77 -14.92
C SER A 281 -5.81 7.88 -15.60
N ARG A 282 -5.97 8.76 -16.59
CA ARG A 282 -7.30 9.07 -17.18
C ARG A 282 -7.39 8.94 -18.70
N ASN A 283 -6.26 8.80 -19.39
CA ASN A 283 -6.20 8.89 -20.84
C ASN A 283 -5.63 7.63 -21.51
N ASP A 284 -5.40 6.54 -20.76
CA ASP A 284 -4.90 5.25 -21.23
C ASP A 284 -3.74 5.43 -22.23
N ILE A 285 -2.75 6.25 -21.85
CA ILE A 285 -1.69 6.70 -22.75
C ILE A 285 -0.79 5.52 -23.08
N GLU A 286 -0.68 5.12 -24.35
CA GLU A 286 0.31 4.13 -24.76
C GLU A 286 1.67 4.78 -25.11
N TRP A 287 2.70 3.96 -25.27
CA TRP A 287 4.04 4.43 -25.64
C TRP A 287 4.06 5.24 -26.95
N GLN A 288 3.20 4.89 -27.91
CA GLN A 288 3.12 5.60 -29.19
C GLN A 288 2.48 6.98 -29.01
N ASP A 289 1.42 7.07 -28.21
CA ASP A 289 0.76 8.33 -27.85
C ASP A 289 1.71 9.24 -27.10
N TYR A 290 2.48 8.69 -26.16
CA TYR A 290 3.52 9.42 -25.44
C TYR A 290 4.52 10.09 -26.39
N ILE A 291 5.06 9.35 -27.36
CA ILE A 291 5.97 9.90 -28.37
C ILE A 291 5.28 10.98 -29.23
N GLN A 292 4.01 10.78 -29.58
CA GLN A 292 3.26 11.75 -30.37
C GLN A 292 2.99 13.04 -29.61
N LEU A 293 2.64 12.95 -28.33
CA LEU A 293 2.46 14.09 -27.42
C LEU A 293 3.75 14.90 -27.27
N LEU A 294 4.91 14.23 -27.16
CA LEU A 294 6.22 14.90 -27.14
C LEU A 294 6.49 15.66 -28.45
N LYS A 295 6.19 15.07 -29.60
CA LYS A 295 6.36 15.73 -30.92
C LYS A 295 5.44 16.94 -31.09
N ASN A 296 4.30 16.93 -30.44
CA ASN A 296 3.31 18.02 -30.49
C ASN A 296 3.56 19.11 -29.43
N ASN A 297 4.67 19.02 -28.66
CA ASN A 297 4.95 19.91 -27.53
C ASN A 297 3.81 19.94 -26.50
N THR A 298 3.14 18.80 -26.31
CA THR A 298 2.11 18.62 -25.28
C THR A 298 2.40 17.41 -24.41
N PRO A 299 3.55 17.36 -23.69
CA PRO A 299 3.89 16.18 -22.90
C PRO A 299 2.79 15.87 -21.88
N PRO A 300 2.51 14.59 -21.60
CA PRO A 300 1.59 14.27 -20.54
C PRO A 300 2.14 14.71 -19.18
N VAL A 301 1.23 14.79 -18.22
CA VAL A 301 1.52 15.23 -16.86
C VAL A 301 1.29 14.07 -15.91
N SER A 302 2.26 13.84 -15.01
CA SER A 302 2.13 12.85 -13.95
C SER A 302 1.05 13.23 -12.95
N ASP A 303 0.42 12.21 -12.37
CA ASP A 303 -0.66 12.34 -11.41
C ASP A 303 -0.14 12.85 -10.06
N LEU A 304 -0.86 13.80 -9.49
CA LEU A 304 -0.71 14.23 -8.11
C LEU A 304 -2.01 13.94 -7.36
N PHE A 305 -1.88 13.60 -6.09
CA PHE A 305 -2.98 13.15 -5.27
C PHE A 305 -3.34 14.21 -4.24
N TRP A 306 -4.60 14.59 -4.21
CA TRP A 306 -5.21 15.39 -3.16
C TRP A 306 -6.28 14.56 -2.48
N ASN A 307 -6.22 14.39 -1.16
CA ASN A 307 -7.15 13.52 -0.42
C ASN A 307 -7.31 12.12 -1.05
N ASN A 308 -6.17 11.50 -1.43
CA ASN A 308 -6.10 10.21 -2.12
C ASN A 308 -6.75 10.14 -3.52
N GLN A 309 -7.17 11.29 -4.08
CA GLN A 309 -7.77 11.37 -5.41
C GLN A 309 -6.79 12.00 -6.42
N PRO A 310 -6.62 11.41 -7.61
CA PRO A 310 -5.84 12.03 -8.68
C PRO A 310 -6.57 13.26 -9.22
N GLN A 311 -5.82 14.18 -9.83
CA GLN A 311 -6.41 15.38 -10.43
C GLN A 311 -7.51 15.03 -11.45
N GLN A 312 -8.51 15.89 -11.55
CA GLN A 312 -9.61 15.75 -12.50
C GLN A 312 -9.21 16.31 -13.87
N MET A 313 -8.39 17.36 -13.88
CA MET A 313 -7.94 18.04 -15.09
C MET A 313 -6.52 18.55 -14.90
N ALA A 314 -5.75 18.59 -15.99
CA ALA A 314 -4.45 19.23 -16.03
C ALA A 314 -4.36 20.11 -17.27
N PHE A 315 -3.64 21.22 -17.18
CA PHE A 315 -3.43 22.15 -18.28
C PHE A 315 -1.97 22.61 -18.32
N GLN A 316 -1.51 23.02 -19.49
CA GLN A 316 -0.20 23.64 -19.68
C GLN A 316 -0.24 24.79 -20.67
N LEU A 317 0.74 25.68 -20.57
CA LEU A 317 1.09 26.56 -21.67
C LEU A 317 2.03 25.84 -22.65
N PRO A 318 2.04 26.23 -23.95
CA PRO A 318 2.99 25.68 -24.91
C PRO A 318 4.43 25.78 -24.40
N GLY A 319 5.12 24.65 -24.37
CA GLY A 319 6.47 24.53 -23.83
C GLY A 319 7.09 23.18 -24.15
N ASP A 320 8.31 22.96 -23.69
CA ASP A 320 9.01 21.69 -23.86
C ASP A 320 8.85 20.81 -22.62
N LEU A 321 9.29 19.56 -22.71
CA LEU A 321 9.29 18.63 -21.58
C LEU A 321 9.97 19.24 -20.34
N ILE A 322 11.07 19.97 -20.52
CA ILE A 322 11.89 20.48 -19.40
C ILE A 322 11.33 21.80 -18.82
N ARG A 323 10.66 22.62 -19.63
CA ARG A 323 10.28 23.98 -19.25
C ARG A 323 8.88 24.32 -19.73
N ARG A 324 7.96 24.40 -18.77
CA ARG A 324 6.56 24.75 -19.01
C ARG A 324 5.87 25.16 -17.72
N SER A 325 4.90 26.07 -17.83
CA SER A 325 3.93 26.29 -16.77
C SER A 325 2.80 25.26 -16.93
N HIS A 326 2.47 24.58 -15.85
CA HIS A 326 1.37 23.61 -15.83
C HIS A 326 0.54 23.78 -14.56
N ILE A 327 -0.74 23.43 -14.63
CA ILE A 327 -1.68 23.50 -13.51
C ILE A 327 -2.54 22.25 -13.48
N ARG A 328 -2.77 21.72 -12.27
CA ARG A 328 -3.67 20.60 -12.03
C ARG A 328 -4.86 21.07 -11.19
N TRP A 329 -6.03 20.50 -11.44
CA TRP A 329 -7.28 20.89 -10.79
C TRP A 329 -7.95 19.70 -10.11
N TRP A 330 -8.42 19.93 -8.88
CA TRP A 330 -9.26 19.02 -8.13
C TRP A 330 -10.59 19.65 -7.75
N LEU A 331 -11.67 18.87 -7.81
CA LEU A 331 -12.94 19.27 -7.20
C LEU A 331 -12.84 18.98 -5.70
N ALA A 332 -12.84 20.03 -4.89
CA ALA A 332 -12.79 19.89 -3.44
C ALA A 332 -14.18 19.62 -2.89
N GLY A 333 -15.19 20.37 -3.32
CA GLY A 333 -16.58 20.21 -2.85
C GLY A 333 -17.47 21.38 -3.26
N THR A 334 -18.37 21.82 -2.37
CA THR A 334 -19.22 22.99 -2.57
C THR A 334 -18.84 24.10 -1.58
N ASP A 335 -18.65 25.32 -2.09
CA ASP A 335 -18.38 26.50 -1.26
C ASP A 335 -19.61 26.86 -0.39
N GLN A 336 -19.38 27.04 0.91
CA GLN A 336 -20.47 27.32 1.86
C GLN A 336 -21.12 28.70 1.66
N GLU A 337 -20.38 29.70 1.17
CA GLU A 337 -20.91 31.05 0.98
C GLU A 337 -21.73 31.20 -0.31
N SER A 338 -21.20 30.70 -1.43
CA SER A 338 -21.80 30.86 -2.76
C SER A 338 -22.68 29.70 -3.20
N ASN A 339 -22.61 28.55 -2.52
CA ASN A 339 -23.26 27.30 -2.93
C ASN A 339 -22.87 26.85 -4.36
N GLN A 340 -21.67 27.23 -4.80
CA GLN A 340 -21.09 26.84 -6.08
C GLN A 340 -19.97 25.80 -5.88
N PRO A 341 -19.65 25.00 -6.91
CA PRO A 341 -18.53 24.07 -6.83
C PRO A 341 -17.21 24.81 -6.54
N LEU A 342 -16.45 24.28 -5.58
CA LEU A 342 -15.14 24.77 -5.18
C LEU A 342 -14.08 23.83 -5.74
N TRP A 343 -13.19 24.40 -6.55
CA TRP A 343 -12.05 23.74 -7.15
C TRP A 343 -10.76 24.27 -6.53
N ILE A 344 -9.79 23.39 -6.38
CA ILE A 344 -8.44 23.75 -5.96
C ILE A 344 -7.45 23.46 -7.08
N GLY A 345 -6.44 24.31 -7.18
CA GLY A 345 -5.44 24.27 -8.24
C GLY A 345 -4.02 24.33 -7.70
N ALA A 346 -3.16 23.48 -8.23
CA ALA A 346 -1.72 23.53 -8.01
C ALA A 346 -1.05 23.95 -9.32
N ILE A 347 -0.60 25.22 -9.40
CA ILE A 347 0.18 25.74 -10.53
C ILE A 347 1.67 25.76 -10.20
N SER A 348 2.47 25.30 -11.16
CA SER A 348 3.91 25.15 -11.01
C SER A 348 4.64 25.43 -12.33
N TYR A 349 5.93 25.77 -12.24
CA TYR A 349 6.82 25.86 -13.39
C TYR A 349 7.84 24.75 -13.35
N ASP A 350 7.93 23.99 -14.43
CA ASP A 350 9.00 23.03 -14.62
C ASP A 350 10.27 23.78 -15.05
N ASP A 351 11.41 23.53 -14.39
CA ASP A 351 12.68 24.19 -14.70
C ASP A 351 13.82 23.23 -15.11
N GLY A 352 13.59 21.92 -14.97
CA GLY A 352 14.60 20.89 -15.13
C GLY A 352 14.06 19.45 -15.06
N LEU A 353 14.97 18.48 -14.90
CA LEU A 353 14.66 17.07 -14.70
C LEU A 353 15.41 16.57 -13.46
N GLN A 354 14.76 15.74 -12.66
CA GLN A 354 15.30 15.18 -11.43
C GLN A 354 14.87 13.71 -11.27
N LEU A 355 15.72 12.91 -10.62
CA LEU A 355 15.35 11.59 -10.16
C LEU A 355 14.57 11.74 -8.85
N THR A 356 13.28 11.43 -8.88
CA THR A 356 12.39 11.59 -7.73
C THR A 356 11.64 10.29 -7.44
N PRO A 357 11.37 10.01 -6.15
CA PRO A 357 10.37 9.03 -5.77
C PRO A 357 8.98 9.47 -6.24
N TYR A 358 8.21 8.54 -6.79
CA TYR A 358 6.87 8.78 -7.30
C TYR A 358 6.04 7.51 -7.16
N SER A 359 4.96 7.54 -6.38
CA SER A 359 4.00 6.43 -6.26
C SER A 359 4.65 5.03 -6.19
N GLY A 360 5.69 4.89 -5.36
CA GLY A 360 6.39 3.62 -5.12
C GLY A 360 7.55 3.26 -6.07
N ILE A 361 7.81 4.08 -7.08
CA ILE A 361 8.94 3.96 -8.00
C ILE A 361 9.94 5.12 -7.84
N VAL A 362 11.17 4.93 -8.31
CA VAL A 362 12.10 6.05 -8.55
C VAL A 362 12.17 6.26 -10.05
N THR A 363 11.84 7.46 -10.50
CA THR A 363 11.73 7.79 -11.92
C THR A 363 12.29 9.18 -12.21
N VAL A 364 12.45 9.50 -13.48
CA VAL A 364 12.87 10.84 -13.92
C VAL A 364 11.61 11.65 -14.14
N LEU A 365 11.38 12.63 -13.27
CA LEU A 365 10.31 13.63 -13.41
C LEU A 365 10.93 15.01 -13.61
N HIS A 366 10.06 16.00 -13.85
CA HIS A 366 10.44 17.41 -13.90
C HIS A 366 10.76 17.92 -12.50
N SER A 367 11.80 18.75 -12.39
CA SER A 367 11.99 19.60 -11.22
C SER A 367 11.08 20.80 -11.34
N ILE A 368 10.55 21.23 -10.19
CA ILE A 368 9.65 22.38 -10.09
C ILE A 368 10.42 23.54 -9.48
N ASP A 369 10.22 24.74 -10.04
CA ASP A 369 10.75 25.97 -9.44
C ASP A 369 10.23 26.09 -8.00
N PRO A 370 11.13 26.16 -6.99
CA PRO A 370 10.72 26.27 -5.59
C PRO A 370 9.87 27.50 -5.28
N ASN A 371 9.90 28.54 -6.13
CA ASN A 371 9.09 29.74 -5.98
C ASN A 371 7.69 29.57 -6.59
N VAL A 372 6.80 28.87 -5.88
CA VAL A 372 5.43 28.62 -6.35
C VAL A 372 4.59 29.90 -6.48
N ASP A 373 4.91 30.94 -5.71
CA ASP A 373 4.21 32.23 -5.76
C ASP A 373 4.46 32.96 -7.08
N SER A 374 5.66 32.80 -7.65
CA SER A 374 6.03 33.47 -8.90
C SER A 374 5.13 33.06 -10.08
N GLU A 375 4.75 31.79 -10.16
CA GLU A 375 3.83 31.28 -11.17
C GLU A 375 2.38 31.57 -10.84
N ARG A 376 1.99 31.46 -9.56
CA ARG A 376 0.66 31.90 -9.10
C ARG A 376 0.39 33.35 -9.50
N ASP A 377 1.35 34.24 -9.26
CA ASP A 377 1.23 35.67 -9.57
C ASP A 377 1.28 35.95 -11.07
N ARG A 378 2.04 35.14 -11.84
CA ARG A 378 1.99 35.17 -13.30
C ARG A 378 0.61 34.79 -13.82
N PHE A 379 0.01 33.74 -13.29
CA PHE A 379 -1.34 33.31 -13.65
C PHE A 379 -2.40 34.33 -13.22
N ALA A 380 -2.29 34.88 -12.01
CA ALA A 380 -3.17 35.95 -11.54
C ALA A 380 -3.20 37.15 -12.49
N ARG A 381 -2.04 37.57 -13.02
CA ARG A 381 -1.97 38.63 -14.03
C ARG A 381 -2.70 38.28 -15.32
N GLN A 382 -2.65 37.01 -15.77
CA GLN A 382 -3.41 36.56 -16.94
C GLN A 382 -4.92 36.62 -16.67
N VAL A 383 -5.35 36.14 -15.50
CA VAL A 383 -6.77 36.16 -15.09
C VAL A 383 -7.29 37.60 -14.98
N LEU A 384 -6.52 38.52 -14.40
CA LEU A 384 -6.88 39.94 -14.29
C LEU A 384 -6.97 40.66 -15.64
N MET A 385 -6.32 40.16 -16.69
CA MET A 385 -6.49 40.68 -18.05
C MET A 385 -7.79 40.19 -18.71
N ALA A 386 -8.31 39.04 -18.27
CA ALA A 386 -9.49 38.39 -18.85
C ALA A 386 -10.78 38.63 -18.06
N MET A 387 -10.69 38.91 -16.76
CA MET A 387 -11.82 39.00 -15.83
C MET A 387 -11.84 40.32 -15.06
N SER A 388 -12.97 40.61 -14.41
CA SER A 388 -13.09 41.81 -13.58
C SER A 388 -12.23 41.69 -12.31
N PRO A 389 -11.51 42.75 -11.87
CA PRO A 389 -10.66 42.68 -10.67
C PRO A 389 -11.38 42.24 -9.40
N ASN A 390 -12.68 42.53 -9.28
CA ASN A 390 -13.50 42.15 -8.12
C ASN A 390 -13.71 40.63 -7.97
N GLN A 391 -13.38 39.85 -9.01
CA GLN A 391 -13.49 38.39 -9.02
C GLN A 391 -12.20 37.69 -8.60
N VAL A 392 -11.10 38.43 -8.40
CA VAL A 392 -9.78 37.87 -8.07
C VAL A 392 -9.32 38.47 -6.75
N SER A 393 -8.91 37.61 -5.81
CA SER A 393 -8.40 38.05 -4.50
C SER A 393 -7.31 37.13 -4.01
N TYR A 394 -6.41 37.64 -3.16
CA TYR A 394 -5.44 36.83 -2.43
C TYR A 394 -5.95 36.65 -1.00
N GLN A 395 -5.98 35.40 -0.51
CA GLN A 395 -6.40 35.07 0.84
C GLN A 395 -5.27 34.36 1.59
N PRO A 396 -4.90 34.79 2.81
CA PRO A 396 -3.87 34.14 3.62
C PRO A 396 -4.45 32.86 4.26
N LEU A 397 -4.48 31.78 3.49
CA LEU A 397 -5.03 30.48 3.93
C LEU A 397 -3.95 29.48 4.37
N LEU A 398 -2.67 29.80 4.13
CA LEU A 398 -1.51 29.01 4.52
C LEU A 398 -0.59 29.81 5.43
N ASP A 399 0.14 29.10 6.28
CA ASP A 399 1.31 29.67 6.94
C ASP A 399 2.44 29.87 5.91
N PRO A 400 3.15 31.00 5.92
CA PRO A 400 4.29 31.21 5.04
C PRO A 400 5.38 30.16 5.27
N ILE A 401 5.94 29.64 4.17
CA ILE A 401 7.05 28.69 4.18
C ILE A 401 8.28 29.44 3.66
N GLU A 402 9.30 29.56 4.51
CA GLU A 402 10.56 30.18 4.13
C GLU A 402 11.39 29.26 3.23
N LYS A 403 12.32 29.84 2.49
CA LYS A 403 13.26 29.07 1.68
C LYS A 403 14.30 28.41 2.59
N ASP A 404 14.22 27.09 2.74
CA ASP A 404 15.14 26.28 3.53
C ASP A 404 15.56 25.00 2.78
N GLU A 405 16.29 24.11 3.48
CA GLU A 405 16.66 22.78 2.96
C GLU A 405 15.64 21.68 3.34
N GLU A 406 14.62 22.02 4.13
CA GLU A 406 13.61 21.07 4.61
C GLU A 406 12.39 20.99 3.67
N HIS A 407 12.17 22.01 2.84
CA HIS A 407 11.05 22.11 1.91
C HIS A 407 11.50 22.26 0.45
N ASP A 408 10.81 21.54 -0.45
CA ASP A 408 11.03 21.63 -1.90
C ASP A 408 10.51 22.94 -2.51
N TYR A 409 9.68 23.69 -1.78
CA TYR A 409 9.13 24.97 -2.23
C TYR A 409 9.00 25.97 -1.07
N PHE A 410 8.88 27.25 -1.42
CA PHE A 410 8.59 28.34 -0.47
C PHE A 410 7.38 29.16 -0.96
N THR A 411 6.60 29.68 -0.01
CA THR A 411 5.38 30.46 -0.31
C THR A 411 5.13 31.55 0.73
N ASP A 412 4.54 32.66 0.31
CA ASP A 412 4.07 33.77 1.14
C ASP A 412 2.77 33.47 1.93
N GLY A 413 2.24 32.24 1.82
CA GLY A 413 1.03 31.78 2.52
C GLY A 413 -0.29 32.24 1.89
N HIS A 414 -0.25 33.01 0.80
CA HIS A 414 -1.45 33.46 0.12
C HIS A 414 -1.91 32.47 -0.95
N ILE A 415 -3.22 32.34 -1.07
CA ILE A 415 -3.89 31.56 -2.12
C ILE A 415 -4.60 32.53 -3.05
N LEU A 416 -4.43 32.32 -4.35
CA LEU A 416 -5.19 33.06 -5.36
C LEU A 416 -6.61 32.51 -5.44
N VAL A 417 -7.61 33.30 -5.06
CA VAL A 417 -9.02 32.94 -5.12
C VAL A 417 -9.69 33.64 -6.29
N ILE A 418 -10.26 32.84 -7.20
CA ILE A 418 -10.97 33.29 -8.41
C ILE A 418 -12.45 32.92 -8.26
N LYS A 419 -13.33 33.91 -8.21
CA LYS A 419 -14.79 33.73 -8.10
C LYS A 419 -15.46 34.01 -9.44
N ASN A 420 -15.82 32.97 -10.17
CA ASN A 420 -16.58 33.11 -11.42
C ASN A 420 -18.08 32.98 -11.13
N VAL A 421 -18.67 34.10 -10.71
CA VAL A 421 -20.12 34.19 -10.53
C VAL A 421 -20.75 34.35 -11.92
N GLU A 422 -21.18 33.26 -12.53
CA GLU A 422 -22.22 33.32 -13.55
C GLU A 422 -23.48 33.91 -12.86
N VAL A 423 -23.88 35.12 -13.27
CA VAL A 423 -25.11 35.78 -12.80
C VAL A 423 -26.32 35.13 -13.44
#